data_AF-A0A452RC83-F1
#
_entry.id   AF-A0A452RC83-F1
#
_cell.length_a   1.000
_cell.length_b   1.000
_cell.length_c   1.000
_cell.angle_alpha   90.00
_cell.angle_beta   90.00
_cell.angle_gamma   90.00
#
_symmetry.space_group_name_H-M   'P 1'
#
loop_
_entity.id
_entity.type
_entity.pdbx_description
1 polymer ?
#
loop_
_entity_poly.entity_id
_entity_poly.type
_entity_poly.pdbx_seq_one_letter_code
_entity_poly.pdbx_strand_id
1 'polypeptide(L)'
;LCLDQHSLIPATASAVWEIIKRTGIETFGKNVVVAGRSKNVGMPIAMLLHTDGEHERPGGDATVTIAHRYTPKEQLKIHTQLADVIIVAAGIPKLITCDMVREGAAVIDVGINYVHDPVTGKTKLVGDVDFEAVKKKASFITPVPGGVGPMTVAMLLKNTLLAAKKLIY
;
A
#
# COMPACT_ATOMS: atom_id res chain seq x y z
N LEU A 1 5.59 16.39 -1.36
CA LEU A 1 4.95 15.22 -2.02
C LEU A 1 4.75 15.46 -3.52
N CYS A 2 3.83 16.30 -3.99
CA CYS A 2 3.61 16.46 -5.44
C CYS A 2 4.74 17.17 -6.20
N LEU A 3 5.58 17.93 -5.49
CA LEU A 3 6.73 18.63 -6.04
C LEU A 3 8.05 17.90 -5.77
N ASP A 4 8.00 16.70 -5.21
CA ASP A 4 9.18 15.90 -4.84
C ASP A 4 10.22 16.57 -3.94
N GLN A 5 9.83 17.61 -3.23
CA GLN A 5 10.63 18.26 -2.20
C GLN A 5 10.57 17.51 -0.87
N HIS A 6 11.59 17.71 -0.03
CA HIS A 6 11.57 17.25 1.35
C HIS A 6 10.29 17.74 2.06
N SER A 7 9.59 16.82 2.72
CA SER A 7 8.36 17.10 3.44
C SER A 7 8.08 15.99 4.45
N LEU A 8 7.26 16.27 5.47
CA LEU A 8 6.77 15.23 6.36
C LEU A 8 5.75 14.35 5.61
N ILE A 9 6.19 13.14 5.27
CA ILE A 9 5.36 12.18 4.54
C ILE A 9 4.31 11.58 5.49
N PRO A 10 3.04 11.43 5.09
CA PRO A 10 2.02 10.74 5.88
C PRO A 10 2.49 9.36 6.35
N ALA A 11 2.31 9.07 7.64
CA ALA A 11 2.95 7.93 8.29
C ALA A 11 2.64 6.58 7.63
N THR A 12 1.40 6.36 7.19
CA THR A 12 1.00 5.13 6.48
C THR A 12 1.66 5.01 5.10
N ALA A 13 1.77 6.12 4.37
CA ALA A 13 2.44 6.11 3.06
C ALA A 13 3.95 5.87 3.20
N SER A 14 4.56 6.51 4.19
CA SER A 14 5.96 6.27 4.58
C SER A 14 6.18 4.81 5.02
N ALA A 15 5.20 4.21 5.72
CA ALA A 15 5.27 2.82 6.16
C ALA A 15 5.28 1.84 4.97
N VAL A 16 4.40 2.05 4.00
CA VAL A 16 4.37 1.24 2.76
C VAL A 16 5.69 1.39 1.99
N TRP A 17 6.18 2.62 1.85
CA TRP A 17 7.46 2.90 1.21
C TRP A 17 8.63 2.18 1.91
N GLU A 18 8.65 2.21 3.23
CA GLU A 18 9.70 1.57 4.02
C GLU A 18 9.63 0.05 3.95
N ILE A 19 8.44 -0.55 3.89
CA ILE A 19 8.26 -1.99 3.65
C ILE A 19 8.90 -2.36 2.31
N ILE A 20 8.51 -1.68 1.22
CA ILE A 20 9.02 -1.93 -0.14
C ILE A 20 10.55 -1.91 -0.18
N LYS A 21 11.17 -0.84 0.34
CA LYS A 21 12.64 -0.71 0.34
C LYS A 21 13.32 -1.79 1.18
N ARG A 22 12.81 -2.07 2.38
CA ARG A 22 13.46 -3.02 3.31
C ARG A 22 13.33 -4.46 2.87
N THR A 23 12.32 -4.78 2.08
CA THR A 23 12.10 -6.12 1.54
C THR A 23 12.71 -6.31 0.15
N GLY A 24 13.34 -5.27 -0.43
CA GLY A 24 13.98 -5.33 -1.73
C GLY A 24 12.99 -5.47 -2.89
N ILE A 25 11.75 -5.01 -2.73
CA ILE A 25 10.76 -5.00 -3.83
C ILE A 25 11.15 -3.89 -4.80
N GLU A 26 11.45 -4.26 -6.05
CA GLU A 26 11.75 -3.31 -7.12
C GLU A 26 10.51 -2.49 -7.50
N THR A 27 10.67 -1.18 -7.71
CA THR A 27 9.63 -0.28 -8.21
C THR A 27 9.97 0.35 -9.55
N PHE A 28 11.26 0.56 -9.85
CA PHE A 28 11.73 1.20 -11.07
C PHE A 28 11.23 0.44 -12.31
N GLY A 29 10.48 1.13 -13.16
CA GLY A 29 9.89 0.57 -14.39
C GLY A 29 8.81 -0.50 -14.15
N LYS A 30 8.34 -0.70 -12.92
CA LYS A 30 7.32 -1.70 -12.59
C LYS A 30 5.91 -1.14 -12.65
N ASN A 31 4.93 -2.01 -12.90
CA ASN A 31 3.52 -1.68 -12.82
C ASN A 31 3.03 -1.79 -11.37
N VAL A 32 2.47 -0.70 -10.87
CA VAL A 32 1.92 -0.62 -9.51
C VAL A 32 0.45 -0.28 -9.59
N VAL A 33 -0.39 -1.00 -8.85
CA VAL A 33 -1.79 -0.63 -8.63
C VAL A 33 -1.98 -0.17 -7.20
N VAL A 34 -2.56 1.01 -7.02
CA VAL A 34 -3.03 1.51 -5.73
C VAL A 34 -4.56 1.50 -5.72
N ALA A 35 -5.15 0.54 -5.02
CA ALA A 35 -6.59 0.44 -4.83
C ALA A 35 -7.02 1.29 -3.63
N GLY A 36 -7.38 2.55 -3.91
CA GLY A 36 -7.74 3.55 -2.91
C GLY A 36 -7.14 4.91 -3.26
N ARG A 37 -7.94 5.98 -3.16
CA ARG A 37 -7.50 7.36 -3.49
C ARG A 37 -7.66 8.35 -2.34
N SER A 38 -7.72 7.85 -1.11
CA SER A 38 -7.85 8.71 0.07
C SER A 38 -6.68 9.69 0.13
N LYS A 39 -6.94 10.90 0.63
CA LYS A 39 -5.94 11.98 0.66
C LYS A 39 -4.81 11.71 1.65
N ASN A 40 -5.06 10.88 2.67
CA ASN A 40 -4.13 10.55 3.73
C ASN A 40 -3.32 9.25 3.48
N VAL A 41 -3.78 8.36 2.60
CA VAL A 41 -3.13 7.06 2.36
C VAL A 41 -2.91 6.82 0.87
N GLY A 42 -3.97 6.57 0.10
CA GLY A 42 -3.84 6.11 -1.28
C GLY A 42 -3.15 7.10 -2.20
N MET A 43 -3.53 8.39 -2.15
CA MET A 43 -2.92 9.41 -2.99
C MET A 43 -1.43 9.65 -2.63
N PRO A 44 -1.04 9.83 -1.35
CA PRO A 44 0.38 9.92 -0.99
C PRO A 44 1.20 8.69 -1.39
N ILE A 45 0.67 7.46 -1.27
CA ILE A 45 1.36 6.24 -1.72
C ILE A 45 1.62 6.30 -3.22
N ALA A 46 0.60 6.62 -4.03
CA ALA A 46 0.74 6.75 -5.46
C ALA A 46 1.76 7.84 -5.84
N MET A 47 1.77 8.96 -5.12
CA MET A 47 2.74 10.03 -5.33
C MET A 47 4.18 9.57 -5.08
N LEU A 48 4.43 8.85 -3.98
CA LEU A 48 5.77 8.34 -3.68
C LEU A 48 6.30 7.36 -4.74
N LEU A 49 5.42 6.52 -5.29
CA LEU A 49 5.80 5.42 -6.18
C LEU A 49 6.01 5.83 -7.63
N HIS A 50 5.26 6.79 -8.16
CA HIS A 50 5.38 7.17 -9.58
C HIS A 50 6.45 8.21 -9.88
N THR A 51 6.91 8.92 -8.85
CA THR A 51 7.79 10.08 -8.98
C THR A 51 9.24 9.68 -9.25
N ASP A 52 10.01 10.64 -9.75
CA ASP A 52 11.40 10.46 -10.18
C ASP A 52 12.32 10.13 -8.99
N GLY A 53 13.14 9.09 -9.14
CA GLY A 53 14.16 8.68 -8.18
C GLY A 53 15.29 9.71 -7.99
N GLU A 54 15.53 10.58 -8.97
CA GLU A 54 16.62 11.56 -8.96
C GLU A 54 16.21 12.93 -8.38
N HIS A 55 14.96 13.11 -7.97
CA HIS A 55 14.49 14.33 -7.32
C HIS A 55 14.96 14.46 -5.86
N GLU A 56 14.83 15.68 -5.30
CA GLU A 56 15.28 16.03 -3.94
C GLU A 56 14.81 15.03 -2.88
N ARG A 57 13.55 14.61 -2.93
CA ARG A 57 13.05 13.42 -2.28
C ARG A 57 12.87 12.33 -3.35
N PRO A 58 13.74 11.30 -3.38
CA PRO A 58 13.68 10.20 -4.33
C PRO A 58 12.32 9.49 -4.33
N GLY A 59 11.74 9.38 -5.52
CA GLY A 59 10.56 8.59 -5.85
C GLY A 59 10.90 7.13 -6.18
N GLY A 60 10.00 6.48 -6.91
CA GLY A 60 10.04 5.04 -7.17
C GLY A 60 10.04 4.65 -8.63
N ASP A 61 9.89 5.61 -9.54
CA ASP A 61 9.91 5.42 -10.99
C ASP A 61 8.96 4.32 -11.48
N ALA A 62 7.84 4.11 -10.78
CA ALA A 62 6.85 3.11 -11.12
C ALA A 62 5.76 3.67 -12.06
N THR A 63 5.22 2.81 -12.92
CA THR A 63 3.98 3.11 -13.64
C THR A 63 2.79 2.83 -12.73
N VAL A 64 2.18 3.87 -12.16
CA VAL A 64 1.14 3.74 -11.13
C VAL A 64 -0.27 3.91 -11.71
N THR A 65 -1.13 2.92 -11.51
CA THR A 65 -2.58 3.00 -11.72
C THR A 65 -3.31 3.21 -10.39
N ILE A 66 -4.16 4.23 -10.30
CA ILE A 66 -4.99 4.49 -9.12
C ILE A 66 -6.41 4.02 -9.38
N ALA A 67 -6.88 3.04 -8.60
CA ALA A 67 -8.26 2.60 -8.58
C ALA A 67 -9.04 3.20 -7.40
N HIS A 68 -10.35 3.28 -7.52
CA HIS A 68 -11.23 3.91 -6.53
C HIS A 68 -12.66 3.37 -6.57
N ARG A 69 -13.55 3.88 -5.72
CA ARG A 69 -14.94 3.39 -5.59
C ARG A 69 -15.77 3.35 -6.89
N TYR A 70 -15.41 4.14 -7.90
CA TYR A 70 -16.08 4.14 -9.22
C TYR A 70 -15.34 3.33 -10.29
N THR A 71 -14.23 2.67 -9.93
CA THR A 71 -13.54 1.74 -10.84
C THR A 71 -14.35 0.45 -10.85
N PRO A 72 -14.91 0.03 -12.00
CA PRO A 72 -15.61 -1.25 -12.08
C PRO A 72 -14.69 -2.40 -11.70
N LYS A 73 -15.25 -3.46 -11.09
CA LYS A 73 -14.45 -4.61 -10.63
C LYS A 73 -13.65 -5.26 -11.75
N GLU A 74 -14.23 -5.37 -12.95
CA GLU A 74 -13.54 -5.90 -14.13
C GLU A 74 -12.33 -5.04 -14.54
N GLN A 75 -12.44 -3.72 -14.45
CA GLN A 75 -11.33 -2.80 -14.72
C GLN A 75 -10.25 -2.91 -13.65
N LEU A 76 -10.62 -2.99 -12.37
CA LEU A 76 -9.68 -3.24 -11.28
C LEU A 76 -8.91 -4.55 -11.51
N LYS A 77 -9.60 -5.61 -11.93
CA LYS A 77 -8.99 -6.91 -12.23
C LYS A 77 -7.98 -6.83 -13.38
N ILE A 78 -8.32 -6.17 -14.49
CA ILE A 78 -7.40 -5.99 -15.63
C ILE A 78 -6.09 -5.36 -15.17
N HIS A 79 -6.15 -4.25 -14.42
CA HIS A 79 -4.95 -3.56 -13.97
C HIS A 79 -4.15 -4.35 -12.93
N THR A 80 -4.82 -5.02 -11.99
CA THR A 80 -4.15 -5.82 -10.95
C THR A 80 -3.45 -7.05 -11.51
N GLN A 81 -3.98 -7.66 -12.58
CA GLN A 81 -3.31 -8.79 -13.26
C GLN A 81 -2.02 -8.39 -13.98
N LEU A 82 -1.87 -7.11 -14.36
CA LEU A 82 -0.65 -6.58 -14.98
C LEU A 82 0.38 -6.12 -13.94
N ALA A 83 -0.04 -5.92 -12.70
CA ALA A 83 0.76 -5.28 -11.66
C ALA A 83 1.86 -6.19 -11.10
N ASP A 84 3.07 -5.64 -10.98
CA ASP A 84 4.16 -6.22 -10.20
C ASP A 84 3.93 -5.99 -8.70
N VAL A 85 3.32 -4.86 -8.33
CA VAL A 85 2.99 -4.51 -6.94
C VAL A 85 1.54 -4.05 -6.84
N ILE A 86 0.79 -4.62 -5.91
CA ILE A 86 -0.58 -4.22 -5.58
C ILE A 86 -0.59 -3.66 -4.16
N ILE A 87 -1.05 -2.43 -4.00
CA ILE A 87 -1.26 -1.79 -2.70
C ILE A 87 -2.74 -1.54 -2.55
N VAL A 88 -3.36 -2.09 -1.50
CA VAL A 88 -4.79 -1.95 -1.27
C VAL A 88 -5.07 -1.21 0.03
N ALA A 89 -5.87 -0.16 -0.07
CA ALA A 89 -6.23 0.77 1.01
C ALA A 89 -7.68 1.27 0.81
N ALA A 90 -8.59 0.34 0.54
CA ALA A 90 -9.97 0.60 0.17
C ALA A 90 -10.95 0.45 1.34
N GLY A 91 -10.62 -0.36 2.34
CA GLY A 91 -11.52 -0.69 3.45
C GLY A 91 -12.69 -1.57 3.00
N ILE A 92 -12.37 -2.58 2.19
CA ILE A 92 -13.34 -3.55 1.65
C ILE A 92 -12.74 -4.95 1.83
N PRO A 93 -13.26 -5.78 2.75
CA PRO A 93 -12.77 -7.14 2.94
C PRO A 93 -12.80 -7.96 1.65
N LYS A 94 -11.72 -8.70 1.38
CA LYS A 94 -11.59 -9.59 0.21
C LYS A 94 -11.83 -8.88 -1.14
N LEU A 95 -11.48 -7.60 -1.24
CA LEU A 95 -11.49 -6.85 -2.49
C LEU A 95 -10.49 -7.44 -3.50
N ILE A 96 -9.28 -7.77 -3.04
CA ILE A 96 -8.23 -8.39 -3.86
C ILE A 96 -8.25 -9.90 -3.64
N THR A 97 -8.56 -10.64 -4.70
CA THR A 97 -8.66 -12.10 -4.72
C THR A 97 -7.56 -12.73 -5.56
N CYS A 98 -7.35 -14.04 -5.41
CA CYS A 98 -6.25 -14.78 -6.06
C CYS A 98 -6.25 -14.68 -7.60
N ASP A 99 -7.42 -14.57 -8.24
CA ASP A 99 -7.55 -14.42 -9.70
C ASP A 99 -7.16 -13.03 -10.21
N MET A 100 -7.04 -12.04 -9.32
CA MET A 100 -6.63 -10.66 -9.63
C MET A 100 -5.13 -10.45 -9.51
N VAL A 101 -4.42 -11.34 -8.81
CA VAL A 101 -2.98 -11.21 -8.55
C VAL A 101 -2.24 -12.08 -9.56
N ARG A 102 -1.18 -11.59 -10.20
CA ARG A 102 -0.31 -12.43 -11.06
C ARG A 102 0.74 -13.16 -10.23
N GLU A 103 1.30 -14.24 -10.79
CA GLU A 103 2.37 -15.00 -10.13
C GLU A 103 3.57 -14.10 -9.81
N GLY A 104 4.10 -14.22 -8.60
CA GLY A 104 5.28 -13.47 -8.17
C GLY A 104 5.07 -11.98 -7.89
N ALA A 105 3.84 -11.46 -7.95
CA ALA A 105 3.55 -10.08 -7.56
C ALA A 105 3.72 -9.86 -6.03
N ALA A 106 4.04 -8.63 -5.64
CA ALA A 106 4.02 -8.21 -4.25
C ALA A 106 2.66 -7.58 -3.90
N VAL A 107 2.11 -7.91 -2.74
CA VAL A 107 0.81 -7.40 -2.27
C VAL A 107 0.94 -6.76 -0.89
N ILE A 108 0.62 -5.48 -0.78
CA ILE A 108 0.67 -4.72 0.48
C ILE A 108 -0.75 -4.32 0.87
N ASP A 109 -1.23 -4.93 1.95
CA ASP A 109 -2.56 -4.72 2.50
C ASP A 109 -2.51 -3.67 3.62
N VAL A 110 -3.03 -2.49 3.30
CA VAL A 110 -3.18 -1.34 4.21
C VAL A 110 -4.59 -1.30 4.81
N GLY A 111 -5.51 -2.12 4.29
CA GLY A 111 -6.91 -2.16 4.70
C GLY A 111 -7.08 -2.55 6.16
N ILE A 112 -8.08 -1.96 6.80
CA ILE A 112 -8.49 -2.27 8.17
C ILE A 112 -10.00 -2.41 8.16
N ASN A 113 -10.48 -3.63 8.40
CA ASN A 113 -11.89 -3.95 8.46
C ASN A 113 -12.20 -4.76 9.72
N TYR A 114 -13.31 -4.43 10.37
CA TYR A 114 -13.84 -5.21 11.48
C TYR A 114 -14.96 -6.11 10.97
N VAL A 115 -14.76 -7.42 11.06
CA VAL A 115 -15.74 -8.42 10.66
C VAL A 115 -16.22 -9.16 11.90
N HIS A 116 -17.53 -9.27 12.05
CA HIS A 116 -18.16 -10.01 13.14
C HIS A 116 -18.26 -11.50 12.79
N ASP A 117 -17.78 -12.37 13.66
CA ASP A 117 -17.97 -13.81 13.55
C ASP A 117 -19.37 -14.17 14.08
N PRO A 118 -20.29 -14.64 13.22
CA PRO A 118 -21.65 -14.95 13.64
C PRO A 118 -21.75 -16.18 14.55
N VAL A 119 -20.72 -17.03 14.59
CA VAL A 119 -20.68 -18.24 15.43
C VAL A 119 -20.11 -17.93 16.81
N THR A 120 -19.00 -17.19 16.86
CA THR A 120 -18.31 -16.90 18.14
C THR A 120 -18.71 -15.56 18.76
N GLY A 121 -19.40 -14.68 18.03
CA GLY A 121 -19.73 -13.32 18.44
C GLY A 121 -18.52 -12.40 18.56
N LYS A 122 -17.32 -12.86 18.19
CA LYS A 122 -16.09 -12.08 18.30
C LYS A 122 -15.90 -11.20 17.08
N THR A 123 -15.36 -10.01 17.29
CA THR A 123 -14.94 -9.13 16.20
C THR A 123 -13.51 -9.45 15.82
N LYS A 124 -13.27 -9.70 14.53
CA LYS A 124 -11.95 -9.96 13.97
C LYS A 124 -11.51 -8.77 13.11
N LEU A 125 -10.24 -8.38 13.25
CA LEU A 125 -9.59 -7.45 12.36
C LEU A 125 -9.07 -8.21 11.12
N VAL A 126 -9.46 -7.76 9.93
CA VAL A 126 -9.03 -8.31 8.64
C VAL A 126 -8.67 -7.18 7.68
N GLY A 127 -7.84 -7.49 6.69
CA GLY A 127 -7.46 -6.55 5.63
C GLY A 127 -8.42 -6.57 4.44
N ASP A 128 -7.99 -5.96 3.34
CA ASP A 128 -8.72 -5.91 2.07
C ASP A 128 -8.41 -7.10 1.15
N VAL A 129 -7.40 -7.91 1.47
CA VAL A 129 -6.94 -9.05 0.65
C VAL A 129 -7.50 -10.38 1.17
N ASP A 130 -7.86 -11.28 0.26
CA ASP A 130 -8.05 -12.70 0.58
C ASP A 130 -6.70 -13.39 0.83
N PHE A 131 -6.14 -13.15 2.02
CA PHE A 131 -4.74 -13.46 2.37
C PHE A 131 -4.34 -14.91 2.11
N GLU A 132 -5.14 -15.89 2.54
CA GLU A 132 -4.80 -17.31 2.40
C GLU A 132 -4.76 -17.78 0.94
N ALA A 133 -5.62 -17.21 0.10
CA ALA A 133 -5.64 -17.53 -1.33
C ALA A 133 -4.51 -16.82 -2.07
N VAL A 134 -4.27 -15.53 -1.79
CA VAL A 134 -3.27 -14.71 -2.47
C VAL A 134 -1.84 -15.08 -2.07
N LYS A 135 -1.61 -15.49 -0.82
CA LYS A 135 -0.29 -15.93 -0.32
C LYS A 135 0.31 -17.09 -1.12
N LYS A 136 -0.52 -17.89 -1.80
CA LYS A 136 -0.07 -19.01 -2.62
C LYS A 136 0.52 -18.57 -3.97
N LYS A 137 0.35 -17.31 -4.35
CA LYS A 137 0.67 -16.76 -5.68
C LYS A 137 1.62 -15.55 -5.62
N ALA A 138 1.45 -14.73 -4.58
CA ALA A 138 2.28 -13.55 -4.37
C ALA A 138 3.68 -13.96 -3.88
N SER A 139 4.72 -13.31 -4.39
CA SER A 139 6.09 -13.46 -3.87
C SER A 139 6.27 -12.81 -2.50
N PHE A 140 5.45 -11.79 -2.23
CA PHE A 140 5.44 -11.06 -0.98
C PHE A 140 4.00 -10.65 -0.64
N ILE A 141 3.60 -10.82 0.62
CA ILE A 141 2.29 -10.37 1.10
C ILE A 141 2.35 -9.91 2.56
N THR A 142 1.78 -8.75 2.87
CA THR A 142 1.67 -8.27 4.25
C THR A 142 0.39 -8.79 4.93
N PRO A 143 0.44 -9.30 6.17
CA PRO A 143 -0.76 -9.72 6.88
C PRO A 143 -1.50 -8.53 7.50
N VAL A 144 -2.80 -8.71 7.75
CA VAL A 144 -3.60 -7.85 8.62
C VAL A 144 -4.30 -8.74 9.65
N PRO A 145 -4.02 -8.57 10.97
CA PRO A 145 -3.07 -7.62 11.58
C PRO A 145 -1.59 -7.99 11.36
N GLY A 146 -0.68 -7.08 11.73
CA GLY A 146 0.77 -7.33 11.80
C GLY A 146 1.61 -6.78 10.65
N GLY A 147 0.99 -6.24 9.59
CA GLY A 147 1.67 -5.63 8.45
C GLY A 147 1.90 -4.12 8.60
N VAL A 148 1.11 -3.32 7.86
CA VAL A 148 1.32 -1.87 7.73
C VAL A 148 1.02 -1.09 9.02
N GLY A 149 0.16 -1.62 9.89
CA GLY A 149 -0.25 -0.97 11.15
C GLY A 149 0.93 -0.60 12.07
N PRO A 150 1.74 -1.58 12.53
CA PRO A 150 2.94 -1.30 13.34
C PRO A 150 3.94 -0.36 12.66
N MET A 151 4.12 -0.49 11.35
CA MET A 151 4.99 0.39 10.58
C MET A 151 4.48 1.84 10.53
N THR A 152 3.16 2.03 10.53
CA THR A 152 2.54 3.37 10.58
C THR A 152 2.89 4.07 11.90
N VAL A 153 2.85 3.35 13.03
CA VAL A 153 3.27 3.88 14.33
C VAL A 153 4.75 4.24 14.33
N ALA A 154 5.62 3.35 13.81
CA ALA A 154 7.05 3.62 13.74
C ALA A 154 7.37 4.86 12.87
N MET A 155 6.69 5.02 11.74
CA MET A 155 6.90 6.18 10.86
C MET A 155 6.35 7.48 11.44
N LEU A 156 5.29 7.42 12.25
CA LEU A 156 4.85 8.59 13.03
C LEU A 156 5.96 9.05 13.99
N LEU A 157 6.54 8.13 14.76
CA LEU A 157 7.64 8.45 15.69
C LEU A 157 8.86 9.01 14.95
N LYS A 158 9.17 8.47 13.77
CA LYS A 158 10.22 9.00 12.88
C LYS A 158 9.92 10.44 12.48
N ASN A 159 8.70 10.74 12.05
CA ASN A 159 8.30 12.11 11.71
C ASN A 159 8.40 13.05 12.91
N THR A 160 7.97 12.61 14.10
CA THR A 160 8.11 13.39 15.34
C THR A 160 9.59 13.74 15.61
N LEU A 161 10.49 12.78 15.45
CA LEU A 161 11.93 13.01 15.62
C LEU A 161 12.48 14.00 14.58
N LEU A 162 12.10 13.86 13.30
CA LEU A 162 12.52 14.77 12.23
C LEU A 162 12.06 16.20 12.47
N ALA A 163 10.80 16.36 12.90
CA ALA A 163 10.23 17.66 13.26
C ALA A 163 10.94 18.27 14.48
N ALA A 164 11.16 17.49 15.55
CA ALA A 164 11.87 17.96 16.75
C ALA A 164 13.30 18.41 16.45
N LYS A 165 13.98 17.73 15.51
CA LYS A 165 15.32 18.12 15.03
C LYS A 165 15.32 19.24 14.00
N LYS A 166 14.15 19.75 13.56
CA LYS A 166 14.03 20.79 12.53
C LYS A 166 14.72 20.42 11.20
N LEU A 167 14.75 19.13 10.87
CA LEU A 167 15.44 18.62 9.67
C LEU A 167 14.58 18.73 8.42
N ILE A 168 13.26 18.85 8.59
CA ILE A 168 12.29 18.96 7.50
C ILE A 168 11.28 20.02 7.92
N TYR A 169 11.01 20.97 7.01
CA TYR A 169 9.99 21.99 7.15
C TYR A 169 8.97 21.84 6.02
#